data_AF-A0A7C5UKY0-F1
#
_entry.id   AF-A0A7C5UKY0-F1
#
_cell.length_a   1.000
_cell.length_b   1.000
_cell.length_c   1.000
_cell.angle_alpha   90.00
_cell.angle_beta   90.00
_cell.angle_gamma   90.00
#
_symmetry.space_group_name_H-M   'P 1'
#
loop_
_entity.id
_entity.type
_entity.pdbx_description
1 polymer ?
#
loop_
_entity_poly.entity_id
_entity_poly.type
_entity_poly.pdbx_seq_one_letter_code
_entity_poly.pdbx_strand_id
1 'polypeptide(L)'
;GIYIPAGKAPLASTVLMTGVPAKLAGVKEIIITTPAGKDGKVHPAILFCAQLLGIKEIYKVGGAQAIACLALGAERIKKVDKIVGPGGVWVSSAKVYAQSQGLCGIDTLAGPSEILILSDGSVPFEFAKADLLAQLEHGKDSWAFLISTNKNYLKQLISQELRRAKNLVLIYAENENQMLELANQIAPEHLELHLEKPEQALPHLSTAPAIFIGGYSPVAIGDYLAGPNHSLPTAGRARFDSPLGVWDFMKRQNIIKVDKKTYQKLAKTGMIFSELEGLKAHCHSIRIRLKSS
;
A
#
# COMPACT_ATOMS: atom_id res chain seq x y z
N GLY A 1 -7.98 -10.87 7.58
CA GLY A 1 -6.76 -11.45 8.17
C GLY A 1 -5.64 -10.45 8.05
N ILE A 2 -4.82 -10.31 9.07
CA ILE A 2 -3.68 -9.38 9.14
C ILE A 2 -2.42 -10.23 9.31
N TYR A 3 -1.49 -10.10 8.38
CA TYR A 3 -0.17 -10.71 8.49
C TYR A 3 0.82 -9.71 9.10
N ILE A 4 1.47 -10.09 10.19
CA ILE A 4 2.45 -9.26 10.89
C ILE A 4 3.84 -9.92 10.80
N PRO A 5 4.80 -9.33 10.06
CA PRO A 5 6.17 -9.81 10.05
C PRO A 5 6.81 -9.73 11.45
N ALA A 6 7.56 -10.78 11.81
CA ALA A 6 8.39 -10.81 13.02
C ALA A 6 9.72 -11.55 12.81
N GLY A 7 10.22 -11.58 11.56
CA GLY A 7 11.43 -12.33 11.20
C GLY A 7 12.73 -11.69 11.69
N LYS A 8 12.98 -10.43 11.33
CA LYS A 8 14.17 -9.65 11.74
C LYS A 8 13.90 -8.78 12.96
N ALA A 9 12.72 -8.16 13.01
CA ALA A 9 12.28 -7.28 14.07
C ALA A 9 10.77 -7.47 14.31
N PRO A 10 10.28 -7.28 15.54
CA PRO A 10 8.86 -7.32 15.84
C PRO A 10 8.17 -6.03 15.34
N LEU A 11 7.40 -6.12 14.25
CA LEU A 11 6.73 -4.95 13.68
C LEU A 11 5.41 -4.64 14.40
N ALA A 12 5.51 -4.13 15.63
CA ALA A 12 4.35 -3.72 16.43
C ALA A 12 3.59 -2.54 15.79
N SER A 13 4.30 -1.62 15.13
CA SER A 13 3.70 -0.52 14.37
C SER A 13 2.77 -1.03 13.27
N THR A 14 3.15 -2.09 12.55
CA THR A 14 2.30 -2.71 11.52
C THR A 14 0.98 -3.25 12.07
N VAL A 15 0.95 -3.68 13.34
CA VAL A 15 -0.32 -4.09 14.00
C VAL A 15 -1.28 -2.91 14.08
N LEU A 16 -0.78 -1.74 14.45
CA LEU A 16 -1.57 -0.51 14.52
C LEU A 16 -1.99 -0.06 13.12
N MET A 17 -1.03 0.00 12.19
CA MET A 17 -1.26 0.49 10.83
C MET A 17 -2.24 -0.39 10.03
N THR A 18 -2.32 -1.69 10.32
CA THR A 18 -3.31 -2.56 9.65
C THR A 18 -4.61 -2.70 10.46
N GLY A 19 -4.53 -2.74 11.78
CA GLY A 19 -5.68 -3.02 12.64
C GLY A 19 -6.56 -1.79 12.92
N VAL A 20 -5.98 -0.59 13.04
CA VAL A 20 -6.76 0.65 13.20
C VAL A 20 -7.73 0.88 12.05
N PRO A 21 -7.31 0.90 10.76
CA PRO A 21 -8.26 1.10 9.66
C PRO A 21 -9.30 -0.03 9.55
N ALA A 22 -8.93 -1.27 9.87
CA ALA A 22 -9.89 -2.39 9.91
C ALA A 22 -11.00 -2.15 10.95
N LYS A 23 -10.65 -1.68 12.14
CA LYS A 23 -11.64 -1.36 13.18
C LYS A 23 -12.51 -0.17 12.80
N LEU A 24 -11.91 0.88 12.25
CA LEU A 24 -12.66 2.07 11.79
C LEU A 24 -13.64 1.72 10.67
N ALA A 25 -13.29 0.77 9.79
CA ALA A 25 -14.17 0.24 8.76
C ALA A 25 -15.31 -0.65 9.30
N GLY A 26 -15.31 -0.99 10.58
CA GLY A 26 -16.32 -1.85 11.20
C GLY A 26 -16.12 -3.33 10.91
N VAL A 27 -14.90 -3.79 10.62
CA VAL A 27 -14.60 -5.21 10.43
C VAL A 27 -14.89 -5.97 11.72
N LYS A 28 -15.80 -6.95 11.65
CA LYS A 28 -16.29 -7.69 12.82
C LYS A 28 -15.33 -8.76 13.32
N GLU A 29 -14.65 -9.43 12.40
CA GLU A 29 -13.72 -10.53 12.69
C GLU A 29 -12.34 -10.17 12.14
N ILE A 30 -11.37 -10.00 13.05
CA ILE A 30 -9.98 -9.68 12.74
C ILE A 30 -9.11 -10.78 13.31
N ILE A 31 -8.34 -11.43 12.44
CA ILE A 31 -7.39 -12.49 12.77
C ILE A 31 -5.99 -11.97 12.47
N ILE A 32 -5.05 -12.10 13.41
CA ILE A 32 -3.62 -11.86 13.20
C ILE A 32 -2.87 -13.19 13.04
N THR A 33 -1.99 -13.25 12.05
CA THR A 33 -0.95 -14.29 11.94
C THR A 33 0.42 -13.66 12.03
N THR A 34 1.31 -14.23 12.82
CA THR A 34 2.70 -13.76 12.96
C THR A 34 3.63 -14.93 13.27
N PRO A 35 4.86 -14.99 12.71
CA PRO A 35 5.81 -16.02 13.10
C PRO A 35 6.20 -15.87 14.57
N ALA A 36 6.36 -16.99 15.27
CA ALA A 36 6.92 -16.99 16.61
C ALA A 36 8.44 -16.76 16.57
N GLY A 37 8.97 -16.17 17.64
CA GLY A 37 10.40 -16.09 17.89
C GLY A 37 11.01 -17.49 18.13
N LYS A 38 12.35 -17.54 18.25
CA LYS A 38 13.08 -18.80 18.51
C LYS A 38 12.66 -19.50 19.80
N ASP A 39 12.11 -18.75 20.75
CA ASP A 39 11.55 -19.24 22.01
C ASP A 39 10.10 -19.74 21.89
N GLY A 40 9.54 -19.76 20.67
CA GLY A 40 8.16 -20.17 20.41
C GLY A 40 7.11 -19.15 20.86
N LYS A 41 7.51 -17.93 21.23
CA LYS A 41 6.59 -16.88 21.70
C LYS A 41 6.38 -15.80 20.64
N VAL A 42 5.24 -15.14 20.71
CA VAL A 42 5.00 -13.90 19.97
C VAL A 42 5.61 -12.76 20.77
N HIS A 43 6.23 -11.80 20.08
CA HIS A 43 6.82 -10.66 20.76
C HIS A 43 5.76 -9.88 21.57
N PRO A 44 6.02 -9.53 22.85
CA PRO A 44 5.04 -8.86 23.71
C PRO A 44 4.46 -7.57 23.13
N ALA A 45 5.25 -6.79 22.39
CA ALA A 45 4.77 -5.56 21.75
C ALA A 45 3.66 -5.81 20.70
N ILE A 46 3.74 -6.90 19.94
CA ILE A 46 2.69 -7.29 18.98
C ILE A 46 1.40 -7.63 19.74
N LEU A 47 1.52 -8.39 20.84
CA LEU A 47 0.40 -8.77 21.69
C LEU A 47 -0.25 -7.55 22.35
N PHE A 48 0.57 -6.60 22.82
CA PHE A 48 0.09 -5.35 23.42
C PHE A 48 -0.71 -4.51 22.41
N CYS A 49 -0.18 -4.31 21.20
CA CYS A 49 -0.91 -3.59 20.15
C CYS A 49 -2.21 -4.30 19.75
N ALA A 50 -2.18 -5.64 19.63
CA ALA A 50 -3.38 -6.42 19.34
C ALA A 50 -4.42 -6.29 20.47
N GLN A 51 -4.00 -6.33 21.73
CA GLN A 51 -4.85 -6.13 22.90
C GLN A 51 -5.45 -4.72 22.93
N LEU A 52 -4.66 -3.68 22.65
CA LEU A 52 -5.12 -2.29 22.55
C LEU A 52 -6.22 -2.16 21.49
N LEU A 53 -6.08 -2.90 20.40
CA LEU A 53 -7.08 -3.00 19.33
C LEU A 53 -8.17 -4.04 19.63
N GLY A 54 -8.18 -4.70 20.79
CA GLY A 54 -9.19 -5.71 21.13
C GLY A 54 -9.23 -6.91 20.18
N ILE A 55 -8.14 -7.17 19.45
CA ILE A 55 -8.00 -8.32 18.55
C ILE A 55 -7.63 -9.54 19.40
N LYS A 56 -8.49 -10.56 19.38
CA LYS A 56 -8.38 -11.75 20.24
C LYS A 56 -7.77 -12.97 19.55
N GLU A 57 -7.89 -13.05 18.22
CA GLU A 57 -7.42 -14.19 17.44
C GLU A 57 -6.02 -13.92 16.89
N ILE A 58 -5.02 -14.56 17.49
CA ILE A 58 -3.61 -14.42 17.12
C ILE A 58 -3.00 -15.82 16.97
N TYR A 59 -2.48 -16.13 15.79
CA TYR A 59 -1.92 -17.43 15.47
C TYR A 59 -0.42 -17.34 15.16
N LYS A 60 0.35 -18.26 15.75
CA LYS A 60 1.81 -18.36 15.64
C LYS A 60 2.26 -19.02 14.33
N VAL A 61 1.86 -18.43 13.20
CA VAL A 61 2.18 -18.92 11.86
C VAL A 61 2.64 -17.75 11.00
N GLY A 62 3.76 -17.93 10.29
CA GLY A 62 4.34 -16.94 9.39
C GLY A 62 4.47 -17.45 7.95
N GLY A 63 5.00 -16.63 7.05
CA GLY A 63 5.32 -17.05 5.67
C GLY A 63 4.11 -17.33 4.78
N ALA A 64 4.37 -17.98 3.64
CA ALA A 64 3.34 -18.34 2.66
C ALA A 64 2.25 -19.24 3.26
N GLN A 65 2.61 -20.13 4.18
CA GLN A 65 1.69 -21.02 4.88
C GLN A 65 0.69 -20.26 5.75
N ALA A 66 1.07 -19.14 6.37
CA ALA A 66 0.13 -18.29 7.10
C ALA A 66 -0.94 -17.71 6.17
N ILE A 67 -0.53 -17.27 4.98
CA ILE A 67 -1.43 -16.75 3.95
C ILE A 67 -2.37 -17.84 3.45
N ALA A 68 -1.86 -19.06 3.24
CA ALA A 68 -2.70 -20.21 2.90
C ALA A 68 -3.73 -20.52 3.99
N CYS A 69 -3.32 -20.56 5.26
CA CYS A 69 -4.24 -20.76 6.39
C CYS A 69 -5.33 -19.69 6.45
N LEU A 70 -5.00 -18.42 6.20
CA LEU A 70 -5.99 -17.34 6.17
C LEU A 70 -6.94 -17.44 4.97
N ALA A 71 -6.40 -17.74 3.78
CA ALA A 71 -7.17 -17.76 2.53
C ALA A 71 -8.10 -18.98 2.41
N LEU A 72 -7.69 -20.12 2.95
CA LEU A 72 -8.43 -21.38 2.86
C LEU A 72 -9.16 -21.76 4.16
N GLY A 73 -8.73 -21.21 5.29
CA GLY A 73 -9.03 -21.76 6.61
C GLY A 73 -8.14 -22.97 6.92
N ALA A 74 -7.82 -23.18 8.20
CA ALA A 74 -7.04 -24.32 8.66
C ALA A 74 -7.32 -24.62 10.14
N GLU A 75 -7.93 -25.77 10.44
CA GLU A 75 -8.34 -26.18 11.80
C GLU A 75 -9.08 -25.08 12.56
N ARG A 76 -8.35 -24.35 13.42
CA ARG A 76 -8.85 -23.25 14.26
C ARG A 76 -8.83 -21.89 13.57
N ILE A 77 -8.05 -21.73 12.50
CA ILE A 77 -7.96 -20.50 11.72
C ILE A 77 -9.13 -20.48 10.75
N LYS A 78 -10.09 -19.57 10.96
CA LYS A 78 -11.19 -19.37 10.02
C LYS A 78 -10.67 -18.76 8.71
N LYS A 79 -11.30 -19.12 7.61
CA LYS A 79 -11.12 -18.44 6.32
C LYS A 79 -11.50 -16.97 6.45
N VAL A 80 -10.72 -16.07 5.82
CA VAL A 80 -11.00 -14.62 5.78
C VAL A 80 -11.32 -14.13 4.36
N ASP A 81 -12.07 -13.03 4.28
CA ASP A 81 -12.45 -12.42 2.98
C ASP A 81 -11.34 -11.57 2.36
N LYS A 82 -10.47 -10.97 3.19
CA LYS A 82 -9.33 -10.15 2.74
C LYS A 82 -8.12 -10.35 3.65
N ILE A 83 -6.93 -10.40 3.05
CA ILE A 83 -5.64 -10.49 3.75
C ILE A 83 -4.87 -9.18 3.54
N VAL A 84 -4.38 -8.58 4.63
CA VAL A 84 -3.57 -7.35 4.59
C VAL A 84 -2.25 -7.52 5.33
N GLY A 85 -1.32 -6.62 5.08
CA GLY A 85 -0.04 -6.51 5.77
C GLY A 85 1.16 -6.83 4.87
N PRO A 86 2.32 -6.22 5.15
CA PRO A 86 3.54 -6.39 4.39
C PRO A 86 4.19 -7.76 4.65
N GLY A 87 5.07 -8.19 3.75
CA GLY A 87 5.84 -9.41 3.96
C GLY A 87 6.93 -9.60 2.90
N GLY A 88 7.85 -10.53 3.18
CA GLY A 88 8.87 -10.91 2.20
C GLY A 88 8.26 -11.57 0.95
N VAL A 89 9.10 -11.84 -0.05
CA VAL A 89 8.70 -12.38 -1.36
C VAL A 89 7.70 -13.54 -1.28
N TRP A 90 7.90 -14.50 -0.37
CA TRP A 90 7.02 -15.65 -0.20
C TRP A 90 5.60 -15.29 0.27
N VAL A 91 5.49 -14.30 1.15
CA VAL A 91 4.20 -13.80 1.65
C VAL A 91 3.48 -13.06 0.53
N SER A 92 4.20 -12.18 -0.18
CA SER A 92 3.65 -11.42 -1.29
C SER A 92 3.22 -12.33 -2.45
N SER A 93 4.03 -13.32 -2.83
CA SER A 93 3.66 -14.32 -3.84
C SER A 93 2.44 -15.14 -3.43
N ALA A 94 2.35 -15.54 -2.15
CA ALA A 94 1.18 -16.29 -1.66
C ALA A 94 -0.10 -15.42 -1.66
N LYS A 95 0.00 -14.13 -1.33
CA LYS A 95 -1.11 -13.17 -1.41
C LYS A 95 -1.62 -13.04 -2.85
N VAL A 96 -0.70 -12.82 -3.80
CA VAL A 96 -1.03 -12.74 -5.24
C VAL A 96 -1.69 -14.02 -5.73
N TYR A 97 -1.14 -15.18 -5.35
CA TYR A 97 -1.73 -16.46 -5.70
C TYR A 97 -3.14 -16.63 -5.13
N ALA A 98 -3.33 -16.33 -3.84
CA ALA A 98 -4.65 -16.43 -3.22
C ALA A 98 -5.70 -15.54 -3.90
N GLN A 99 -5.32 -14.31 -4.28
CA GLN A 99 -6.19 -13.41 -5.02
C GLN A 99 -6.48 -13.89 -6.44
N SER A 100 -5.48 -14.40 -7.17
CA SER A 100 -5.66 -14.88 -8.55
C SER A 100 -6.57 -16.10 -8.63
N GLN A 101 -6.61 -16.90 -7.56
CA GLN A 101 -7.53 -18.02 -7.41
C GLN A 101 -8.92 -17.61 -6.87
N GLY A 102 -9.15 -16.31 -6.62
CA GLY A 102 -10.41 -15.80 -6.08
C GLY A 102 -10.70 -16.26 -4.64
N LEU A 103 -9.68 -16.68 -3.89
CA LEU A 103 -9.87 -17.24 -2.55
C LEU A 103 -10.19 -16.14 -1.52
N CYS A 104 -9.52 -15.00 -1.62
CA CYS A 104 -9.72 -13.81 -0.81
C CYS A 104 -9.19 -12.57 -1.55
N GLY A 105 -9.63 -11.38 -1.13
CA GLY A 105 -8.99 -10.13 -1.52
C GLY A 105 -7.62 -9.95 -0.85
N ILE A 106 -6.79 -9.07 -1.41
CA ILE A 106 -5.56 -8.59 -0.77
C ILE A 106 -5.52 -7.06 -0.82
N ASP A 107 -4.72 -6.45 0.05
CA ASP A 107 -4.25 -5.06 -0.07
C ASP A 107 -3.18 -4.93 -1.18
N THR A 108 -2.45 -3.82 -1.19
CA THR A 108 -1.29 -3.66 -2.06
C THR A 108 -0.16 -4.64 -1.70
N LEU A 109 0.73 -4.86 -2.67
CA LEU A 109 1.95 -5.60 -2.44
C LEU A 109 3.00 -4.62 -1.89
N ALA A 110 3.25 -4.72 -0.59
CA ALA A 110 4.42 -4.14 0.04
C ALA A 110 5.59 -5.12 -0.13
N GLY A 111 6.45 -4.82 -1.11
CA GLY A 111 7.71 -5.49 -1.47
C GLY A 111 8.90 -4.67 -1.02
N PRO A 112 10.10 -4.81 -1.61
CA PRO A 112 11.28 -4.13 -1.08
C PRO A 112 11.04 -2.62 -0.99
N SER A 113 11.25 -2.09 0.21
CA SER A 113 10.89 -0.72 0.53
C SER A 113 11.83 0.26 -0.17
N GLU A 114 11.32 1.43 -0.53
CA GLU A 114 12.07 2.44 -1.29
C GLU A 114 11.82 3.87 -0.79
N ILE A 115 12.86 4.70 -0.87
CA ILE A 115 12.78 6.14 -0.63
C ILE A 115 13.30 6.88 -1.87
N LEU A 116 12.65 7.99 -2.22
CA LEU A 116 13.15 8.96 -3.17
C LEU A 116 13.21 10.35 -2.51
N ILE A 117 14.38 10.98 -2.55
CA ILE A 117 14.57 12.35 -2.10
C ILE A 117 14.74 13.27 -3.30
N LEU A 118 13.94 14.33 -3.39
CA LEU A 118 14.10 15.43 -4.33
C LEU A 118 14.79 16.58 -3.64
N SER A 119 15.95 17.03 -4.15
CA SER A 119 16.75 18.07 -3.47
C SER A 119 17.29 19.14 -4.41
N ASP A 120 17.06 20.41 -4.09
CA ASP A 120 17.71 21.56 -4.75
C ASP A 120 18.99 22.02 -4.01
N GLY A 121 19.32 21.38 -2.89
CA GLY A 121 20.45 21.70 -2.02
C GLY A 121 20.16 22.73 -0.93
N SER A 122 18.89 23.13 -0.76
CA SER A 122 18.46 24.03 0.34
C SER A 122 18.46 23.36 1.71
N VAL A 123 18.22 22.04 1.78
CA VAL A 123 18.30 21.24 3.00
C VAL A 123 19.73 20.71 3.17
N PRO A 124 20.29 20.65 4.40
CA PRO A 124 21.62 20.09 4.65
C PRO A 124 21.77 18.64 4.15
N PHE A 125 22.90 18.33 3.51
CA PHE A 125 23.14 17.01 2.91
C PHE A 125 23.22 15.89 3.94
N GLU A 126 23.57 16.22 5.19
CA GLU A 126 23.61 15.29 6.31
C GLU A 126 22.26 14.68 6.61
N PHE A 127 21.16 15.43 6.41
CA PHE A 127 19.80 14.95 6.65
C PHE A 127 19.45 13.91 5.57
N ALA A 128 19.56 14.30 4.30
CA ALA A 128 19.36 13.38 3.18
C ALA A 128 20.25 12.13 3.28
N LYS A 129 21.51 12.27 3.73
CA LYS A 129 22.39 11.12 3.97
C LYS A 129 21.82 10.18 5.03
N ALA A 130 21.33 10.71 6.15
CA ALA A 130 20.75 9.92 7.22
C ALA A 130 19.49 9.18 6.73
N ASP A 131 18.61 9.84 5.99
CA ASP A 131 17.36 9.27 5.49
C ASP A 131 17.62 8.17 4.44
N LEU A 132 18.59 8.37 3.54
CA LEU A 132 19.04 7.33 2.61
C LEU A 132 19.60 6.09 3.33
N LEU A 133 20.39 6.29 4.40
CA LEU A 133 20.94 5.18 5.19
C LEU A 133 19.85 4.43 5.97
N ALA A 134 18.91 5.16 6.57
CA ALA A 134 17.77 4.59 7.28
C ALA A 134 16.98 3.66 6.35
N GLN A 135 16.67 4.09 5.11
CA GLN A 135 15.99 3.22 4.16
C GLN A 135 16.79 1.95 3.81
N LEU A 136 18.09 2.09 3.59
CA LEU A 136 18.96 0.97 3.19
C LEU A 136 19.15 -0.07 4.31
N GLU A 137 18.85 0.26 5.56
CA GLU A 137 18.98 -0.67 6.70
C GLU A 137 17.87 -1.74 6.74
N HIS A 138 16.70 -1.46 6.12
CA HIS A 138 15.55 -2.37 6.12
C HIS A 138 15.89 -3.74 5.47
N GLY A 139 16.75 -3.75 4.45
CA GLY A 139 17.22 -4.99 3.85
C GLY A 139 18.06 -4.82 2.60
N LYS A 140 18.68 -5.94 2.18
CA LYS A 140 19.51 -6.01 0.97
C LYS A 140 18.75 -5.73 -0.33
N ASP A 141 17.42 -5.77 -0.28
CA ASP A 141 16.55 -5.55 -1.41
C ASP A 141 15.95 -4.14 -1.41
N SER A 142 16.13 -3.35 -0.34
CA SER A 142 15.63 -1.97 -0.24
C SER A 142 16.38 -1.04 -1.19
N TRP A 143 15.69 -0.03 -1.71
CA TRP A 143 16.24 0.95 -2.65
C TRP A 143 16.22 2.37 -2.09
N ALA A 144 17.22 3.16 -2.46
CA ALA A 144 17.28 4.56 -2.10
C ALA A 144 17.68 5.40 -3.31
N PHE A 145 16.90 6.43 -3.60
CA PHE A 145 17.08 7.33 -4.72
C PHE A 145 17.24 8.75 -4.22
N LEU A 146 18.11 9.53 -4.85
CA LEU A 146 18.13 10.97 -4.68
C LEU A 146 18.30 11.64 -6.04
N ILE A 147 17.36 12.53 -6.38
CA ILE A 147 17.43 13.37 -7.58
C ILE A 147 17.73 14.79 -7.14
N SER A 148 18.74 15.42 -7.74
CA SER A 148 19.10 16.80 -7.43
C SER A 148 19.46 17.63 -8.65
N THR A 149 19.10 18.91 -8.62
CA THR A 149 19.55 19.94 -9.55
C THR A 149 20.92 20.53 -9.20
N ASN A 150 21.51 20.11 -8.07
CA ASN A 150 22.78 20.62 -7.58
C ASN A 150 23.87 19.53 -7.63
N LYS A 151 24.77 19.62 -8.63
CA LYS A 151 25.89 18.66 -8.78
C LYS A 151 26.82 18.63 -7.57
N ASN A 152 27.03 19.76 -6.90
CA ASN A 152 27.93 19.82 -5.75
C ASN A 152 27.31 19.16 -4.53
N TYR A 153 26.00 19.29 -4.35
CA TYR A 153 25.24 18.59 -3.32
C TYR A 153 25.37 17.06 -3.48
N LEU A 154 25.17 16.54 -4.71
CA LEU A 154 25.36 15.11 -4.99
C LEU A 154 26.78 14.63 -4.67
N LYS A 155 27.81 15.43 -4.96
CA LYS A 155 29.21 15.08 -4.66
C LYS A 155 29.47 14.95 -3.15
N GLN A 156 28.82 15.77 -2.32
CA GLN A 156 28.97 15.71 -0.86
C GLN A 156 28.40 14.40 -0.28
N LEU A 157 27.36 13.84 -0.89
CA LEU A 157 26.77 12.56 -0.48
C LEU A 157 27.68 11.36 -0.78
N ILE A 158 28.67 11.50 -1.68
CA ILE A 158 29.59 10.43 -2.06
C ILE A 158 30.60 10.16 -0.91
N SER A 159 30.12 9.48 0.12
CA SER A 159 30.87 9.04 1.30
C SER A 159 31.22 7.55 1.23
N GLN A 160 32.16 7.09 2.06
CA GLN A 160 32.57 5.68 2.08
C GLN A 160 31.42 4.72 2.40
N GLU A 161 30.49 5.14 3.27
CA GLU A 161 29.31 4.36 3.68
C GLU A 161 28.36 4.15 2.50
N LEU A 162 27.98 5.24 1.82
CA LEU A 162 27.05 5.20 0.69
C LEU A 162 27.67 4.55 -0.55
N ARG A 163 28.99 4.65 -0.76
CA ARG A 163 29.68 3.95 -1.87
C ARG A 163 29.56 2.41 -1.81
N ARG A 164 29.28 1.84 -0.64
CA ARG A 164 29.10 0.39 -0.48
C ARG A 164 27.66 -0.06 -0.71
N ALA A 165 26.71 0.87 -0.77
CA ALA A 165 25.32 0.56 -1.02
C ALA A 165 25.08 0.25 -2.51
N LYS A 166 24.68 -0.99 -2.82
CA LYS A 166 24.42 -1.43 -4.21
C LYS A 166 23.11 -0.88 -4.79
N ASN A 167 22.16 -0.51 -3.92
CA ASN A 167 20.81 -0.08 -4.30
C ASN A 167 20.60 1.42 -4.07
N LEU A 168 21.70 2.19 -4.06
CA LEU A 168 21.66 3.65 -4.00
C LEU A 168 21.83 4.21 -5.41
N VAL A 169 20.93 5.10 -5.82
CA VAL A 169 21.02 5.79 -7.11
C VAL A 169 20.97 7.30 -6.88
N LEU A 170 22.04 7.98 -7.29
CA LEU A 170 22.12 9.45 -7.28
C LEU A 170 21.95 9.97 -8.71
N ILE A 171 20.98 10.83 -8.93
CA ILE A 171 20.59 11.31 -10.25
C ILE A 171 20.73 12.84 -10.28
N TYR A 172 21.45 13.34 -11.28
CA TYR A 172 21.45 14.77 -11.58
C TYR A 172 20.31 15.09 -12.55
N ALA A 173 19.48 16.05 -12.20
CA ALA A 173 18.47 16.64 -13.07
C ALA A 173 18.93 18.05 -13.52
N GLU A 174 18.74 18.40 -14.78
CA GLU A 174 19.11 19.70 -15.34
C GLU A 174 18.26 20.84 -14.80
N ASN A 175 17.01 20.55 -14.41
CA ASN A 175 16.05 21.50 -13.86
C ASN A 175 14.98 20.77 -13.04
N GLU A 176 14.15 21.55 -12.34
CA GLU A 176 13.08 21.04 -11.48
C GLU A 176 12.03 20.23 -12.25
N ASN A 177 11.67 20.64 -13.48
CA ASN A 177 10.70 19.89 -14.28
C ASN A 177 11.18 18.46 -14.56
N GLN A 178 12.45 18.30 -14.94
CA GLN A 178 13.04 16.97 -15.16
C GLN A 178 13.09 16.16 -13.85
N MET A 179 13.40 16.81 -12.72
CA MET A 179 13.38 16.17 -11.40
C MET A 179 11.99 15.59 -11.07
N LEU A 180 10.93 16.37 -11.29
CA LEU A 180 9.55 15.97 -11.03
C LEU A 180 9.06 14.89 -12.00
N GLU A 181 9.45 14.99 -13.28
CA GLU A 181 9.15 13.94 -14.27
C GLU A 181 9.77 12.60 -13.87
N LEU A 182 11.06 12.60 -13.51
CA LEU A 182 11.76 11.42 -13.04
C LEU A 182 11.14 10.85 -11.76
N ALA A 183 10.72 11.72 -10.82
CA ALA A 183 10.01 11.27 -9.62
C ALA A 183 8.72 10.53 -9.96
N ASN A 184 7.92 11.09 -10.87
CA ASN A 184 6.70 10.43 -11.35
C ASN A 184 6.99 9.11 -12.09
N GLN A 185 8.13 9.03 -12.79
CA GLN A 185 8.58 7.83 -13.48
C GLN A 185 9.05 6.73 -12.52
N ILE A 186 9.71 7.09 -11.42
CA ILE A 186 10.10 6.15 -10.38
C ILE A 186 8.86 5.64 -9.62
N ALA A 187 7.91 6.54 -9.32
CA ALA A 187 6.71 6.24 -8.55
C ALA A 187 7.03 5.55 -7.20
N PRO A 188 7.79 6.25 -6.33
CA PRO A 188 8.35 5.67 -5.11
C PRO A 188 7.29 5.38 -4.05
N GLU A 189 7.60 4.46 -3.14
CA GLU A 189 6.86 4.24 -1.90
C GLU A 189 6.88 5.49 -0.99
N HIS A 190 8.06 6.04 -0.71
CA HIS A 190 8.23 7.27 0.08
C HIS A 190 8.90 8.38 -0.75
N LEU A 191 8.36 9.59 -0.70
CA LEU A 191 8.93 10.76 -1.38
C LEU A 191 9.25 11.89 -0.38
N GLU A 192 10.50 12.29 -0.28
CA GLU A 192 10.92 13.46 0.49
C GLU A 192 11.18 14.67 -0.42
N LEU A 193 10.65 15.83 -0.03
CA LEU A 193 10.84 17.10 -0.72
C LEU A 193 11.81 17.97 0.09
N HIS A 194 13.08 17.89 -0.27
CA HIS A 194 14.18 18.73 0.25
C HIS A 194 14.39 19.94 -0.66
N LEU A 195 13.32 20.71 -0.83
CA LEU A 195 13.23 21.85 -1.74
C LEU A 195 13.00 23.16 -0.95
N GLU A 196 13.42 24.30 -1.49
CA GLU A 196 13.17 25.62 -0.91
C GLU A 196 11.67 25.96 -0.97
N LYS A 197 10.97 25.54 -2.03
CA LYS A 197 9.55 25.82 -2.29
C LYS A 197 8.75 24.54 -2.61
N PRO A 198 8.66 23.60 -1.65
CA PRO A 198 8.10 22.27 -1.90
C PRO A 198 6.62 22.29 -2.33
N GLU A 199 5.85 23.30 -1.93
CA GLU A 199 4.44 23.43 -2.28
C GLU A 199 4.22 23.62 -3.79
N GLN A 200 5.21 24.15 -4.50
CA GLN A 200 5.16 24.34 -5.95
C GLN A 200 5.32 23.00 -6.70
N ALA A 201 6.02 22.03 -6.11
CA ALA A 201 6.22 20.71 -6.67
C ALA A 201 4.97 19.79 -6.54
N LEU A 202 4.20 19.94 -5.45
CA LEU A 202 3.09 19.03 -5.11
C LEU A 202 2.06 18.81 -6.24
N PRO A 203 1.57 19.84 -6.96
CA PRO A 203 0.59 19.64 -8.04
C PRO A 203 1.12 18.82 -9.23
N HIS A 204 2.44 18.68 -9.33
CA HIS A 204 3.10 17.93 -10.39
C HIS A 204 3.44 16.50 -9.99
N LEU A 205 3.27 16.12 -8.72
CA LEU A 205 3.56 14.79 -8.20
C LEU A 205 2.27 13.96 -8.16
N SER A 206 2.26 12.85 -8.91
CA SER A 206 1.04 12.04 -9.15
C SER A 206 1.17 10.59 -8.70
N THR A 207 2.40 10.12 -8.41
CA THR A 207 2.70 8.71 -8.16
C THR A 207 3.51 8.48 -6.88
N ALA A 208 3.33 9.35 -5.88
CA ALA A 208 3.91 9.20 -4.56
C ALA A 208 2.79 9.08 -3.51
N PRO A 209 2.68 7.95 -2.79
CA PRO A 209 1.57 7.66 -1.90
C PRO A 209 1.78 8.29 -0.51
N ALA A 210 3.03 8.59 -0.13
CA ALA A 210 3.41 9.36 1.05
C ALA A 210 4.47 10.40 0.65
N ILE A 211 4.15 11.68 0.88
CA ILE A 211 5.03 12.81 0.59
C ILE A 211 5.40 13.51 1.91
N PHE A 212 6.69 13.65 2.13
CA PHE A 212 7.32 14.22 3.31
C PHE A 212 7.97 15.55 2.94
N ILE A 213 7.60 16.62 3.63
CA ILE A 213 7.92 17.99 3.20
C ILE A 213 8.95 18.62 4.15
N GLY A 214 10.08 19.05 3.61
CA GLY A 214 11.16 19.71 4.33
C GLY A 214 12.04 18.77 5.17
N GLY A 215 13.22 19.25 5.54
CA GLY A 215 14.26 18.43 6.20
C GLY A 215 13.96 17.99 7.64
N TYR A 216 12.82 18.39 8.23
CA TYR A 216 12.40 17.94 9.56
C TYR A 216 11.26 16.92 9.52
N SER A 217 10.99 16.36 8.35
CA SER A 217 9.93 15.38 8.12
C SER A 217 10.50 14.04 7.64
N PRO A 218 11.44 13.39 8.35
CA PRO A 218 12.02 12.15 7.87
C PRO A 218 10.96 11.04 7.81
N VAL A 219 11.10 10.09 6.89
CA VAL A 219 10.18 8.94 6.73
C VAL A 219 9.88 8.24 8.06
N ALA A 220 10.86 8.14 8.96
CA ALA A 220 10.69 7.52 10.27
C ALA A 220 9.54 8.14 11.09
N ILE A 221 9.29 9.45 10.98
CA ILE A 221 8.16 10.09 11.66
C ILE A 221 6.83 9.61 11.05
N GLY A 222 6.76 9.43 9.74
CA GLY A 222 5.60 8.85 9.05
C GLY A 222 5.32 7.41 9.46
N ASP A 223 6.37 6.61 9.51
CA ASP A 223 6.28 5.18 9.83
C ASP A 223 5.72 4.89 11.22
N TYR A 224 5.88 5.83 12.15
CA TYR A 224 5.58 5.59 13.56
C TYR A 224 4.51 6.52 14.15
N LEU A 225 4.54 7.82 13.84
CA LEU A 225 3.88 8.83 14.69
C LEU A 225 2.98 9.82 13.95
N ALA A 226 3.23 10.10 12.67
CA ALA A 226 2.52 11.17 11.96
C ALA A 226 1.02 10.89 11.74
N GLY A 227 0.62 9.60 11.69
CA GLY A 227 -0.77 9.17 11.52
C GLY A 227 -1.10 8.50 10.17
N PRO A 228 -0.55 8.95 9.02
CA PRO A 228 -0.72 8.23 7.76
C PRO A 228 -0.25 6.77 7.83
N ASN A 229 -0.79 5.94 6.95
CA ASN A 229 -0.50 4.50 6.95
C ASN A 229 0.83 4.21 6.24
N HIS A 230 1.74 3.50 6.90
CA HIS A 230 3.03 3.11 6.32
C HIS A 230 2.97 1.86 5.44
N SER A 231 1.81 1.22 5.31
CA SER A 231 1.64 0.09 4.40
C SER A 231 1.37 0.64 3.01
N LEU A 232 2.46 0.96 2.32
CA LEU A 232 2.47 1.70 1.07
C LEU A 232 2.77 0.79 -0.13
N PRO A 233 2.34 1.19 -1.35
CA PRO A 233 2.69 0.48 -2.57
C PRO A 233 4.16 0.70 -2.94
N THR A 234 4.88 -0.40 -3.19
CA THR A 234 6.31 -0.40 -3.57
C THR A 234 6.54 -0.77 -5.03
N ALA A 235 7.76 -0.61 -5.52
CA ALA A 235 8.22 -1.06 -6.84
C ALA A 235 7.39 -0.44 -7.98
N GLY A 236 7.14 0.87 -7.90
CA GLY A 236 6.41 1.63 -8.92
C GLY A 236 4.88 1.44 -8.89
N ARG A 237 4.35 0.67 -7.94
CA ARG A 237 2.90 0.42 -7.81
C ARG A 237 2.12 1.64 -7.35
N ALA A 238 2.77 2.65 -6.80
CA ALA A 238 2.15 3.93 -6.46
C ALA A 238 1.49 4.64 -7.67
N ARG A 239 1.74 4.16 -8.90
CA ARG A 239 1.00 4.55 -10.11
C ARG A 239 -0.48 4.17 -10.12
N PHE A 240 -0.87 3.13 -9.39
CA PHE A 240 -2.22 2.58 -9.47
C PHE A 240 -2.75 2.02 -8.13
N ASP A 241 -1.89 1.87 -7.12
CA ASP A 241 -2.27 1.51 -5.77
C ASP A 241 -2.20 2.74 -4.84
N SER A 242 -2.92 2.67 -3.72
CA SER A 242 -2.93 3.69 -2.68
C SER A 242 -2.34 3.16 -1.37
N PRO A 243 -1.96 4.04 -0.42
CA PRO A 243 -1.73 3.63 0.96
C PRO A 243 -2.90 2.82 1.52
N LEU A 244 -2.61 1.83 2.37
CA LEU A 244 -3.65 1.09 3.07
C LEU A 244 -4.55 2.04 3.87
N GLY A 245 -5.86 1.94 3.69
CA GLY A 245 -6.83 2.83 4.36
C GLY A 245 -8.11 2.11 4.79
N VAL A 246 -9.04 2.87 5.35
CA VAL A 246 -10.37 2.35 5.73
C VAL A 246 -11.09 1.73 4.53
N TRP A 247 -10.94 2.32 3.34
CA TRP A 247 -11.55 1.86 2.09
C TRP A 247 -11.11 0.46 1.68
N ASP A 248 -9.91 0.02 2.07
CA ASP A 248 -9.45 -1.34 1.81
C ASP A 248 -10.31 -2.40 2.49
N PHE A 249 -10.95 -2.05 3.59
CA PHE A 249 -11.80 -2.94 4.37
C PHE A 249 -13.29 -2.78 4.04
N MET A 250 -13.62 -1.95 3.05
CA MET A 250 -14.98 -1.67 2.64
C MET A 250 -15.26 -2.17 1.22
N LYS A 251 -16.55 -2.36 0.92
CA LYS A 251 -17.04 -2.62 -0.43
C LYS A 251 -18.21 -1.71 -0.75
N ARG A 252 -18.24 -1.20 -1.97
CA ARG A 252 -19.35 -0.39 -2.48
C ARG A 252 -20.42 -1.29 -3.07
N GLN A 253 -21.68 -1.03 -2.74
CA GLN A 253 -22.84 -1.70 -3.34
C GLN A 253 -23.64 -0.67 -4.13
N ASN A 254 -23.98 -0.99 -5.38
CA ASN A 254 -24.86 -0.16 -6.20
C ASN A 254 -26.30 -0.63 -5.99
N ILE A 255 -27.16 0.25 -5.47
CA ILE A 255 -28.59 -0.03 -5.29
C ILE A 255 -29.37 0.76 -6.34
N ILE A 256 -30.06 0.05 -7.23
CA ILE A 256 -30.79 0.65 -8.35
C ILE A 256 -32.28 0.39 -8.16
N LYS A 257 -33.06 1.48 -8.04
CA LYS A 257 -34.53 1.45 -8.00
C LYS A 257 -35.05 2.32 -9.14
N VAL A 258 -35.88 1.74 -10.00
CA VAL A 258 -36.47 2.43 -11.15
C VAL A 258 -37.99 2.40 -11.02
N ASP A 259 -38.62 3.57 -11.09
CA ASP A 259 -40.08 3.68 -11.11
C ASP A 259 -40.66 3.38 -12.50
N LYS A 260 -41.98 3.18 -12.59
CA LYS A 260 -42.65 2.82 -13.84
C LYS A 260 -42.44 3.86 -14.95
N LYS A 261 -42.47 5.16 -14.61
CA LYS A 261 -42.32 6.26 -15.59
C LYS A 261 -40.92 6.30 -16.19
N THR A 262 -39.89 6.16 -15.35
CA THR A 262 -38.49 6.12 -15.76
C THR A 262 -38.21 4.84 -16.53
N TYR A 263 -38.77 3.71 -16.08
CA TYR A 263 -38.68 2.44 -16.78
C TYR A 263 -39.17 2.54 -18.23
N GLN A 264 -40.35 3.13 -18.45
CA GLN A 264 -40.92 3.32 -19.78
C GLN A 264 -40.01 4.14 -20.71
N LYS A 265 -39.29 5.13 -20.17
CA LYS A 265 -38.30 5.92 -20.92
C LYS A 265 -37.06 5.11 -21.29
N LEU A 266 -36.56 4.27 -20.38
CA LEU A 266 -35.33 3.50 -20.56
C LEU A 266 -35.53 2.22 -21.37
N ALA A 267 -36.71 1.62 -21.32
CA ALA A 267 -36.97 0.28 -21.82
C ALA A 267 -36.68 0.14 -23.32
N LYS A 268 -37.04 1.14 -24.14
CA LYS A 268 -36.77 1.11 -25.59
C LYS A 268 -35.26 1.03 -25.86
N THR A 269 -34.48 1.89 -25.22
CA THR A 269 -33.02 1.93 -25.37
C THR A 269 -32.38 0.63 -24.85
N GLY A 270 -32.83 0.13 -23.70
CA GLY A 270 -32.34 -1.14 -23.15
C GLY A 270 -32.62 -2.33 -24.06
N MET A 271 -33.80 -2.39 -24.69
CA MET A 271 -34.11 -3.42 -25.69
C MET A 271 -33.19 -3.32 -26.90
N ILE A 272 -32.95 -2.11 -27.45
CA ILE A 272 -32.06 -1.90 -28.60
C ILE A 272 -30.65 -2.43 -28.31
N PHE A 273 -30.06 -2.09 -27.16
CA PHE A 273 -28.73 -2.61 -26.78
C PHE A 273 -28.75 -4.13 -26.66
N SER A 274 -29.73 -4.69 -25.96
CA SER A 274 -29.80 -6.14 -25.79
C SER A 274 -30.04 -6.92 -27.09
N GLU A 275 -30.71 -6.31 -28.09
CA GLU A 275 -30.86 -6.91 -29.42
C GLU A 275 -29.58 -6.80 -30.23
N LEU A 276 -28.90 -5.65 -30.18
CA LEU A 276 -27.60 -5.43 -30.82
C LEU A 276 -26.54 -6.41 -30.31
N GLU A 277 -26.56 -6.73 -29.01
CA GLU A 277 -25.68 -7.69 -28.36
C GLU A 277 -26.13 -9.15 -28.53
N GLY A 278 -27.25 -9.41 -29.20
CA GLY A 278 -27.79 -10.77 -29.39
C GLY A 278 -28.39 -11.41 -28.12
N LEU A 279 -28.57 -10.66 -27.04
CA LEU A 279 -29.05 -11.11 -25.73
C LEU A 279 -30.59 -11.15 -25.67
N LYS A 280 -31.18 -12.11 -26.38
CA LYS A 280 -32.65 -12.27 -26.52
C LYS A 280 -33.40 -12.32 -25.18
N ALA A 281 -32.85 -13.01 -24.17
CA ALA A 281 -33.45 -13.12 -22.85
C ALA A 281 -33.45 -11.78 -22.08
N HIS A 282 -32.38 -10.99 -22.19
CA HIS A 282 -32.31 -9.65 -21.61
C HIS A 282 -33.36 -8.74 -22.25
N CYS A 283 -33.44 -8.71 -23.58
CA CYS A 283 -34.47 -7.96 -24.31
C CYS A 283 -35.88 -8.35 -23.87
N HIS A 284 -36.16 -9.65 -23.81
CA HIS A 284 -37.45 -10.16 -23.36
C HIS A 284 -37.78 -9.73 -21.92
N SER A 285 -36.81 -9.77 -21.02
CA SER A 285 -36.99 -9.34 -19.62
C SER A 285 -37.41 -7.87 -19.52
N ILE A 286 -36.97 -7.03 -20.47
CA ILE A 286 -37.37 -5.63 -20.56
C ILE A 286 -38.77 -5.53 -21.18
N ARG A 287 -38.98 -6.18 -22.32
CA ARG A 287 -40.23 -6.14 -23.08
C ARG A 287 -41.46 -6.55 -22.27
N ILE A 288 -41.36 -7.59 -21.43
CA ILE A 288 -42.52 -8.13 -20.70
C ILE A 288 -43.13 -7.13 -19.70
N ARG A 289 -42.33 -6.23 -19.15
CA ARG A 289 -42.77 -5.19 -18.19
C ARG A 289 -43.43 -4.00 -18.90
N LEU A 290 -43.09 -3.76 -20.17
CA LEU A 290 -43.84 -2.82 -21.02
C LEU A 290 -45.25 -3.34 -21.36
N LYS A 291 -45.40 -4.66 -21.54
CA LYS A 291 -46.71 -5.29 -21.82
C LYS A 291 -47.67 -5.30 -20.62
N SER A 292 -47.13 -5.23 -19.41
CA SER A 292 -47.91 -5.22 -18.15
C SER A 292 -48.22 -3.81 -17.65
N SER A 293 -48.03 -2.79 -18.51
CA SER A 293 -48.15 -1.37 -18.17
C SER A 293 -49.46 -0.76 -18.59
#